data_AF-A0A972XD13-F1
#
_entry.id   AF-A0A972XD13-F1
#
_cell.length_a   1.000
_cell.length_b   1.000
_cell.length_c   1.000
_cell.angle_alpha   90.00
_cell.angle_beta   90.00
_cell.angle_gamma   90.00
#
_symmetry.space_group_name_H-M   'P 1'
#
loop_
_entity.id
_entity.type
_entity.pdbx_description
1 polymer ?
#
loop_
_entity_poly.entity_id
_entity_poly.type
_entity_poly.pdbx_seq_one_letter_code
_entity_poly.pdbx_strand_id
1 'polypeptide(L)' 'MESTSAISVRSLWKVFGPKAHAIAGSPAADLSRSDLLASTGCVAAVRDVSFDVAPGEVFVVMGLS' A
#
# COMPACT_ATOMS: atom_id res chain seq x y z
N MET A 1 -27.31 -4.31 -2.51
CA MET A 1 -26.94 -5.46 -1.67
C MET A 1 -25.52 -5.19 -1.23
N GLU A 2 -25.32 -4.68 -0.01
CA GLU A 2 -23.97 -4.52 0.52
C GLU A 2 -23.41 -5.91 0.76
N SER A 3 -22.33 -6.25 0.04
CA SER A 3 -21.54 -7.41 0.38
C SER A 3 -20.82 -7.07 1.68
N THR A 4 -21.28 -7.61 2.81
CA THR A 4 -20.61 -7.44 4.11
C THR A 4 -19.23 -8.07 4.03
N SER A 5 -18.21 -7.29 3.72
CA SER A 5 -16.81 -7.72 3.76
C SER A 5 -16.42 -8.04 5.21
N ALA A 6 -15.78 -9.19 5.44
CA ALA A 6 -15.20 -9.52 6.73
C ALA A 6 -13.95 -8.67 7.02
N ILE A 7 -13.17 -8.35 5.98
CA ILE A 7 -12.05 -7.41 6.04
C ILE A 7 -12.20 -6.44 4.87
N SER A 8 -12.06 -5.15 5.16
CA SER A 8 -12.06 -4.08 4.16
C SER A 8 -10.80 -3.25 4.33
N VAL A 9 -9.97 -3.22 3.30
CA VAL A 9 -8.75 -2.42 3.23
C VAL A 9 -8.93 -1.36 2.16
N ARG A 10 -8.66 -0.10 2.50
CA ARG A 10 -8.81 1.04 1.59
C ARG A 10 -7.56 1.91 1.66
N SER A 11 -7.01 2.22 0.49
CA SER A 11 -5.85 3.08 0.28
C SER A 11 -4.74 2.83 1.30
N LEU A 12 -4.34 1.57 1.48
CA LEU A 12 -3.32 1.19 2.46
C LEU A 12 -1.93 1.52 1.93
N TRP A 13 -1.14 2.15 2.79
CA TRP A 13 0.26 2.47 2.54
C TRP A 13 1.15 1.91 3.64
N LYS A 14 2.32 1.40 3.25
CA LYS A 14 3.43 1.11 4.15
C LYS A 14 4.71 1.64 3.53
N VAL A 15 5.30 2.63 4.18
CA VAL A 15 6.53 3.29 3.73
C VAL A 15 7.59 3.16 4.81
N PHE A 16 8.80 2.82 4.40
CA PHE A 16 10.00 2.79 5.26
C PHE A 16 10.95 3.93 4.85
N GLY A 17 11.72 4.45 5.79
CA GLY A 17 12.69 5.52 5.56
C GLY A 17 12.42 6.80 6.35
N PRO A 18 13.26 7.84 6.18
CA PRO A 18 13.14 9.10 6.90
C PRO A 18 11.89 9.85 6.47
N LYS A 19 11.10 10.36 7.43
CA LYS A 19 9.85 11.10 7.16
C LYS A 19 8.84 10.31 6.31
N ALA A 20 8.83 8.98 6.39
CA ALA A 20 7.96 8.10 5.62
C ALA A 20 6.46 8.46 5.65
N HIS A 21 5.97 9.04 6.74
CA HIS A 21 4.57 9.51 6.87
C HIS A 21 4.20 10.61 5.86
N ALA A 22 5.18 11.34 5.32
CA ALA A 22 4.96 12.43 4.37
C ALA A 22 4.84 11.95 2.91
N ILE A 23 5.02 10.66 2.62
CA ILE A 23 5.02 10.16 1.24
C ILE A 23 3.61 9.99 0.71
N ALA A 24 2.72 9.31 1.46
CA ALA A 24 1.35 9.09 1.03
C ALA A 24 0.60 10.42 0.86
N GLY A 25 -0.01 10.64 -0.32
CA GLY A 25 -0.71 11.88 -0.66
C GLY A 25 0.20 13.04 -1.10
N SER A 26 1.52 12.86 -1.14
CA SER A 26 2.45 13.83 -1.72
C SER A 26 2.69 13.56 -3.21
N PRO A 27 3.26 14.51 -3.99
CA PRO A 27 3.69 14.24 -5.37
C PRO A 27 4.72 13.12 -5.49
N ALA A 28 5.44 12.78 -4.40
CA ALA A 28 6.39 11.68 -4.40
C ALA A 28 5.69 10.30 -4.46
N ALA A 29 4.41 10.22 -4.12
CA ALA A 29 3.62 8.99 -4.18
C ALA A 29 3.57 8.37 -5.59
N ASP A 30 3.63 9.21 -6.62
CA ASP A 30 3.53 8.82 -8.03
C ASP A 30 4.87 8.42 -8.64
N LEU A 31 5.98 8.61 -7.91
CA LEU A 31 7.31 8.26 -8.37
C LEU A 31 7.47 6.75 -8.52
N SER A 32 8.39 6.35 -9.41
CA SER A 32 8.86 4.97 -9.46
C SER A 32 9.54 4.60 -8.13
N ARG A 33 9.64 3.31 -7.81
CA ARG A 33 10.33 2.84 -6.60
C ARG A 33 11.76 3.37 -6.52
N SER A 34 12.46 3.39 -7.65
CA SER A 34 13.85 3.84 -7.76
C SER A 34 13.97 5.34 -7.49
N ASP A 35 13.09 6.13 -8.10
CA ASP A 35 13.11 7.60 -7.97
C ASP A 35 12.65 8.06 -6.61
N LEU A 36 11.65 7.38 -6.03
CA LEU A 36 11.22 7.61 -4.65
C LEU A 36 12.38 7.41 -3.68
N LEU A 37 13.11 6.29 -3.81
CA LEU A 37 14.25 6.00 -2.97
C LEU A 37 15.36 7.04 -3.15
N ALA A 38 15.72 7.37 -4.39
CA ALA A 38 16.78 8.32 -4.68
C ALA A 38 16.48 9.74 -4.16
N SER A 39 15.22 10.19 -4.28
CA SER A 39 14.83 11.55 -3.90
C SER A 39 14.50 11.72 -2.42
N THR A 40 13.97 10.69 -1.76
CA THR A 40 13.43 10.80 -0.39
C THR A 40 14.13 9.90 0.62
N GLY A 41 14.94 8.94 0.17
CA GLY A 41 15.45 7.87 1.01
C GLY A 41 14.37 6.89 1.49
N CYS A 42 13.13 6.99 0.97
CA CYS A 42 12.02 6.13 1.36
C CYS A 42 11.77 4.98 0.37
N VAL A 43 11.25 3.88 0.89
CA VAL A 43 10.76 2.74 0.11
C VAL A 43 9.28 2.52 0.45
N ALA A 44 8.41 2.60 -0.55
CA ALA A 44 7.02 2.18 -0.42
C ALA A 44 6.93 0.65 -0.57
N ALA A 45 6.78 -0.06 0.56
CA ALA A 45 6.60 -1.51 0.59
C ALA A 45 5.17 -1.94 0.24
N VAL A 46 4.19 -1.12 0.61
CA VAL A 46 2.79 -1.25 0.18
C VAL A 46 2.34 0.11 -0.32
N ARG A 47 1.77 0.17 -1.52
CA ARG A 47 1.39 1.41 -2.21
C ARG A 47 -0.07 1.36 -2.64
N ASP A 48 -0.89 2.22 -2.02
CA ASP A 48 -2.30 2.44 -2.35
C ASP A 48 -3.11 1.16 -2.62
N VAL A 49 -3.04 0.21 -1.67
CA VAL A 49 -3.71 -1.09 -1.83
C VAL A 49 -5.12 -1.02 -1.28
N SER A 50 -6.10 -1.42 -2.09
CA SER A 50 -7.51 -1.56 -1.70
C SER A 50 -8.04 -2.93 -2.10
N PHE A 51 -8.65 -3.64 -1.15
CA PHE A 51 -9.33 -4.92 -1.39
C PHE A 51 -10.35 -5.22 -0.29
N ASP A 52 -11.24 -6.16 -0.58
CA ASP A 52 -12.18 -6.73 0.37
C ASP A 52 -11.96 -8.23 0.47
N VAL A 53 -12.18 -8.78 1.66
CA VAL A 53 -12.23 -10.22 1.91
C VAL A 53 -13.63 -10.55 2.41
N ALA A 54 -14.33 -11.44 1.72
CA ALA A 54 -15.66 -11.88 2.09
C ALA A 54 -15.63 -12.85 3.29
N PRO A 55 -16.73 -12.99 4.05
CA PRO A 55 -16.84 -13.99 5.10
C PRO A 55 -16.62 -15.41 4.55
N GLY A 56 -15.68 -16.14 5.15
CA GLY A 56 -15.31 -17.50 4.72
C GLY A 56 -14.36 -17.58 3.53
N GLU A 57 -13.94 -16.43 2.96
CA GLU A 57 -12.98 -16.40 1.87
C GLU A 57 -11.55 -16.70 2.35
N VAL A 58 -10.84 -17.55 1.61
CA VAL A 58 -9.39 -17.73 1.77
C VAL A 58 -8.67 -16.79 0.80
N PHE A 59 -8.18 -15.68 1.33
CA PHE A 59 -7.47 -14.65 0.55
C PHE A 59 -5.95 -14.80 0.72
N VAL A 60 -5.24 -15.06 -0.39
CA VAL A 60 -3.78 -15.31 -0.38
C VAL A 60 -3.04 -14.19 -1.09
N VAL A 61 -2.04 -13.62 -0.42
CA VAL A 61 -1.10 -12.65 -1.02
C VAL A 61 0.20 -13.36 -1.37
N MET A 62 0.58 -13.32 -2.65
CA MET A 62 1.83 -13.88 -3.16
C MET A 62 2.79 -12.75 -3.55
N GLY A 63 4.09 -12.98 -3.38
CA GLY A 63 5.14 -12.03 -3.75
C GLY A 63 6.40 -12.74 -4.19
N LEU A 64 7.17 -12.09 -5.07
CA LEU A 64 8.53 -12.49 -5.40
C LEU A 64 9.46 -11.88 -4.34
N SER A 65 10.43 -12.66 -3.86
CA SER A 65 11.47 -12.18 -2.95
C SER A 65 12.49 -11.32 -3.67
#